data_AF-A0A0D6QC93-F1
#
_entry.id   AF-A0A0D6QC93-F1
#
_cell.length_a   1.000
_cell.length_b   1.000
_cell.length_c   1.000
_cell.angle_alpha   90.00
_cell.angle_beta   90.00
_cell.angle_gamma   90.00
#
_symmetry.space_group_name_H-M   'P 1'
#
loop_
_entity.id
_entity.type
_entity.pdbx_description
1 polymer ?
#
loop_
_entity_poly.entity_id
_entity_poly.type
_entity_poly.pdbx_seq_one_letter_code
_entity_poly.pdbx_strand_id
1 'polypeptide(L)' 'MRRELSYVVDTSPFPASLVTQKPQNVTFYEKLGFQVTNDEPIAINGRSFPNWIMVRQKPR' A
#
# COMPACT_ATOMS: atom_id res chain seq x y z
N MET A 1 1.98 8.09 -14.09
CA MET A 1 1.68 7.22 -12.93
C MET A 1 2.54 7.44 -11.68
N ARG A 2 3.86 7.11 -11.64
CA ARG A 2 4.65 7.27 -10.40
C ARG A 2 4.64 8.70 -9.83
N ARG A 3 4.78 9.71 -10.69
CA ARG A 3 4.74 11.13 -10.30
C ARG A 3 3.38 11.57 -9.76
N GLU A 4 2.28 11.16 -10.39
CA GLU A 4 0.92 11.54 -9.97
C GLU A 4 0.57 10.95 -8.62
N LEU A 5 0.93 9.68 -8.40
CA LEU A 5 0.66 9.02 -7.12
C LEU A 5 1.51 9.61 -6.00
N SER A 6 2.80 9.87 -6.24
CA SER A 6 3.64 10.57 -5.26
C SER A 6 3.05 11.93 -4.92
N TYR A 7 2.69 12.74 -5.93
CA TYR A 7 2.13 14.06 -5.73
C TYR A 7 0.86 14.04 -4.87
N VAL A 8 -0.14 13.21 -5.22
CA VAL A 8 -1.40 13.10 -4.46
C VAL A 8 -1.14 12.68 -3.02
N VAL A 9 -0.24 11.72 -2.82
CA VAL A 9 0.07 11.19 -1.50
C VAL A 9 0.84 12.22 -0.68
N ASP A 10 1.83 12.90 -1.26
CA ASP A 10 2.68 13.89 -0.59
C ASP A 10 1.91 15.15 -0.19
N THR A 11 0.92 15.58 -0.98
CA THR A 11 0.12 16.78 -0.69
C THR A 11 -1.13 16.50 0.15
N SER A 12 -1.48 15.24 0.38
CA SER A 12 -2.67 14.88 1.15
C SER A 12 -2.50 15.26 2.63
N PRO A 13 -3.44 16.02 3.23
CA PRO A 13 -3.43 16.28 4.66
C PRO A 13 -3.93 15.08 5.48
N PHE A 14 -4.41 14.01 4.83
CA PHE A 14 -4.99 12.83 5.45
C PHE A 14 -4.10 11.60 5.27
N PRO A 15 -4.17 10.63 6.19
CA PRO A 15 -3.60 9.30 5.98
C PRO A 15 -4.13 8.68 4.68
N ALA A 16 -3.27 7.92 4.02
CA ALA A 16 -3.63 7.18 2.82
C ALA A 16 -3.50 5.67 3.08
N SER A 17 -4.46 4.90 2.59
CA SER A 17 -4.42 3.44 2.63
C SER A 17 -4.53 2.85 1.24
N LEU A 18 -3.85 1.75 0.99
CA LEU A 18 -3.98 0.97 -0.24
C LEU A 18 -3.89 -0.53 0.04
N VAL A 19 -4.32 -1.31 -0.93
CA VAL A 19 -4.21 -2.77 -0.92
C VAL A 19 -3.50 -3.21 -2.19
N THR A 20 -2.59 -4.19 -2.08
CA THR A 20 -1.95 -4.79 -3.25
C THR A 20 -1.75 -6.29 -3.07
N GLN A 21 -1.80 -7.03 -4.18
CA GLN A 21 -1.52 -8.48 -4.22
C GLN A 21 -0.23 -8.79 -5.00
N LYS A 22 0.48 -7.76 -5.44
CA LYS A 22 1.71 -7.87 -6.24
C LYS A 22 2.92 -7.57 -5.35
N PRO A 23 3.79 -8.54 -5.05
CA PRO A 23 4.96 -8.32 -4.20
C PRO A 23 5.83 -7.15 -4.66
N GLN A 24 6.01 -7.00 -5.98
CA GLN A 24 6.79 -5.91 -6.58
C GLN A 24 6.23 -4.52 -6.30
N ASN A 25 4.94 -4.40 -5.98
CA ASN A 25 4.32 -3.13 -5.65
C ASN A 25 4.57 -2.72 -4.20
N VAL A 26 4.80 -3.69 -3.30
CA VAL A 26 5.07 -3.43 -1.87
C VAL A 26 6.30 -2.53 -1.74
N THR A 27 7.43 -2.95 -2.33
CA THR A 27 8.68 -2.16 -2.31
C THR A 27 8.53 -0.80 -3.00
N PHE A 28 7.65 -0.68 -3.99
CA PHE A 28 7.37 0.61 -4.62
C PHE A 28 6.62 1.56 -3.67
N TYR A 29 5.62 1.07 -2.95
CA TYR A 29 4.83 1.88 -2.02
C TYR A 29 5.57 2.19 -0.72
N GLU A 30 6.45 1.29 -0.25
CA GLU A 30 7.35 1.57 0.87
C GLU A 30 8.23 2.79 0.61
N LYS A 31 8.75 2.93 -0.61
CA LYS A 31 9.53 4.11 -1.03
C LYS A 31 8.72 5.40 -1.08
N LEU A 32 7.39 5.31 -1.18
CA LEU A 32 6.47 6.45 -1.08
C LEU A 32 6.04 6.72 0.38
N GLY A 33 6.57 5.97 1.34
CA GLY A 33 6.31 6.14 2.78
C GLY A 33 5.11 5.36 3.31
N PHE A 34 4.52 4.47 2.51
CA PHE A 34 3.54 3.50 3.04
C PHE A 34 4.23 2.43 3.87
N GLN A 35 3.56 1.94 4.90
CA GLN A 35 4.00 0.85 5.74
C GLN A 35 3.00 -0.29 5.67
N VAL A 36 3.47 -1.53 5.64
CA VAL A 36 2.60 -2.72 5.73
C VAL A 36 1.96 -2.76 7.12
N THR A 37 0.63 -2.85 7.17
CA THR A 37 -0.13 -3.00 8.42
C THR A 37 -0.76 -4.38 8.57
N ASN A 38 -0.98 -5.08 7.45
CA ASN A 38 -1.43 -6.48 7.40
C ASN A 38 -0.92 -7.10 6.11
N ASP A 39 -0.35 -8.30 6.19
CA ASP A 39 0.15 -9.11 5.08
C ASP A 39 -0.50 -10.50 5.01
N GLU A 40 -1.63 -10.67 5.70
CA GLU A 40 -2.36 -11.93 5.72
C GLU A 40 -2.90 -12.24 4.33
N PRO A 41 -2.71 -13.47 3.84
CA PRO A 41 -3.23 -13.87 2.55
C PRO A 41 -4.75 -13.97 2.58
N ILE A 42 -5.39 -13.63 1.46
CA ILE A 42 -6.83 -13.80 1.31
C ILE A 42 -7.13 -15.20 0.74
N ALA A 43 -8.11 -15.88 1.34
CA ALA A 43 -8.58 -17.18 0.88
C ALA A 43 -9.89 -17.01 0.09
N ILE A 44 -9.90 -17.45 -1.17
CA ILE A 44 -11.09 -17.44 -2.03
C ILE A 44 -11.21 -18.82 -2.68
N ASN A 45 -12.35 -19.50 -2.47
CA ASN A 45 -12.64 -20.82 -3.05
C ASN A 45 -11.51 -21.85 -2.84
N GLY A 46 -10.95 -21.90 -1.62
CA GLY A 46 -9.85 -22.81 -1.27
C GLY A 46 -8.49 -22.45 -1.84
N ARG A 47 -8.36 -21.31 -2.56
CA ARG A 47 -7.09 -20.78 -3.05
C ARG A 47 -6.65 -19.61 -2.19
N SER A 48 -5.36 -19.56 -1.87
CA SER A 48 -4.73 -18.50 -1.09
C SER A 48 -4.00 -17.54 -2.02
N PHE A 49 -4.23 -16.24 -1.85
CA PHE A 49 -3.56 -15.19 -2.62
C PHE A 49 -2.85 -14.23 -1.66
N PRO A 50 -1.62 -13.82 -1.96
CA PRO A 50 -0.93 -12.83 -1.15
C PRO A 50 -1.65 -11.49 -1.22
N ASN A 51 -1.68 -10.79 -0.10
CA ASN A 51 -2.37 -9.52 0.03
C ASN A 51 -1.65 -8.66 1.07
N TRP A 52 -1.43 -7.39 0.75
CA TRP A 52 -0.83 -6.41 1.65
C TRP A 52 -1.75 -5.21 1.77
N ILE A 53 -2.15 -4.91 2.99
CA ILE A 53 -2.76 -3.64 3.36
C ILE A 53 -1.64 -2.73 3.82
N MET A 54 -1.53 -1.56 3.19
CA MET A 54 -0.48 -0.60 3.49
C MET A 54 -1.06 0.76 3.80
N VAL A 55 -0.50 1.43 4.81
CA VAL A 55 -0.94 2.75 5.27
C VAL A 55 0.24 3.70 5.33
N ARG A 56 0.05 4.92 4.82
CA ARG A 56 0.96 6.04 5.04
C ARG A 56 0.31 7.02 5.99
N GLN A 57 0.97 7.26 7.12
CA GLN A 57 0.57 8.29 8.08
C GLN A 57 0.98 9.67 7.57
N LYS A 58 0.30 10.71 8.07
CA LYS A 58 0.73 12.09 7.83
C LYS A 58 2.12 12.31 8.47
N PRO A 59 3.05 13.02 7.80
CA PRO A 59 4.25 13.53 8.48
C PRO A 59 3.81 14.43 9.65
N ARG A 60 4.39 14.21 10.83
CA ARG A 60 4.13 15.05 12.02
C ARG A 60 4.54 16.49 11.78
#